data_AF-L7E833-F1
#
_entry.id   AF-L7E833-F1
#
_cell.length_a   1.000
_cell.length_b   1.000
_cell.length_c   1.000
_cell.angle_alpha   90.00
_cell.angle_beta   90.00
_cell.angle_gamma   90.00
#
_symmetry.space_group_name_H-M   'P 1'
#
loop_
_entity.id
_entity.type
_entity.pdbx_description
1 polymer ?
#
loop_
_entity_poly.entity_id
_entity_poly.type
_entity_poly.pdbx_seq_one_letter_code
_entity_poly.pdbx_strand_id
1 'polypeptide(L)'
;MTEAKRALITGITGQDGSYLSELLLEKGYEVHGIIRRTSTFNTDRIDHIYIDPHQPDAKLFLHYGDLTDGTTLRRILEQVQPVEVYNLGAQSHVRVSFDAPEYTVDAVGVGVLRLLEAIRDYQKRTGIEVRFYQAGSSEMFGKVMEVPQKETTPFYPRSPYACAKVYGHWQTINYRESYDLFACNGILFNHESPRRGETFVTRKITRALARIIAGQQKKLYLGNLDSKRDWGYAKDYVRAMWLMLQQQEPDDYVVATNETYSIREFLDISFQYVNLNWQDYVEFDQRYLRPAEVDLLIGDSTKAREKLGWQPSVTFEGLVKLMVDADLAALGINLNNGGDSGQLLKDLAYLRNRSLIAVD
;
A
#
# COMPACT_ATOMS: atom_id res chain seq x y z
N MET A 1 3.94 25.50 23.17
CA MET A 1 3.31 24.47 22.32
C MET A 1 4.44 23.85 21.51
N THR A 2 4.67 22.54 21.63
CA THR A 2 5.63 21.85 20.75
C THR A 2 5.11 21.94 19.32
N GLU A 3 5.94 22.43 18.41
CA GLU A 3 5.59 22.52 16.99
C GLU A 3 5.23 21.13 16.44
N ALA A 4 4.15 21.02 15.66
CA ALA A 4 3.70 19.74 15.13
C ALA A 4 4.72 19.18 14.14
N LYS A 5 5.01 17.88 14.23
CA LYS A 5 5.89 17.23 13.25
C LYS A 5 5.23 17.26 11.87
N ARG A 6 5.99 17.67 10.85
CA ARG A 6 5.55 17.67 9.45
C ARG A 6 6.00 16.39 8.76
N ALA A 7 5.05 15.66 8.16
CA ALA A 7 5.30 14.47 7.36
C ALA A 7 4.94 14.69 5.90
N LEU A 8 5.78 14.26 4.97
CA LEU A 8 5.51 14.28 3.53
C LEU A 8 5.30 12.86 3.00
N ILE A 9 4.13 12.61 2.39
CA ILE A 9 3.75 11.30 1.84
C ILE A 9 3.66 11.41 0.32
N THR A 10 4.48 10.66 -0.40
CA THR A 10 4.26 10.44 -1.84
C THR A 10 3.25 9.32 -2.03
N GLY A 11 2.38 9.41 -3.05
CA GLY A 11 1.35 8.38 -3.25
C GLY A 11 0.24 8.39 -2.19
N ILE A 12 -0.03 9.55 -1.59
CA ILE A 12 -1.02 9.72 -0.52
C ILE A 12 -2.43 9.23 -0.90
N THR A 13 -2.81 9.31 -2.17
CA THR A 13 -4.12 8.86 -2.67
C THR A 13 -4.24 7.35 -2.86
N GLY A 14 -3.14 6.62 -2.62
CA GLY A 14 -3.10 5.16 -2.62
C GLY A 14 -3.77 4.55 -1.39
N GLN A 15 -3.79 3.20 -1.35
CA GLN A 15 -4.29 2.47 -0.19
C GLN A 15 -3.51 2.87 1.08
N ASP A 16 -2.20 2.67 1.05
CA ASP A 16 -1.38 2.80 2.25
C ASP A 16 -1.22 4.28 2.64
N GLY A 17 -1.10 5.16 1.64
CA GLY A 17 -1.09 6.61 1.85
C GLY A 17 -2.32 7.11 2.60
N SER A 18 -3.51 6.58 2.31
CA SER A 18 -4.73 6.98 3.02
C SER A 18 -4.75 6.53 4.49
N TYR A 19 -4.35 5.28 4.79
CA TYR A 19 -4.29 4.79 6.17
C TYR A 19 -3.15 5.43 6.97
N LEU A 20 -2.01 5.67 6.33
CA LEU A 20 -0.88 6.35 6.97
C LEU A 20 -1.23 7.80 7.30
N SER A 21 -1.96 8.49 6.41
CA SER A 21 -2.42 9.86 6.67
C SER A 21 -3.30 9.91 7.91
N GLU A 22 -4.28 9.01 8.03
CA GLU A 22 -5.12 8.89 9.24
C GLU A 22 -4.27 8.65 10.49
N LEU A 23 -3.35 7.69 10.44
CA LEU A 23 -2.48 7.36 11.56
C LEU A 23 -1.63 8.56 12.02
N LEU A 24 -1.06 9.32 11.08
CA LEU A 24 -0.20 10.45 11.39
C LEU A 24 -1.01 11.65 11.93
N LEU A 25 -2.18 11.91 11.36
CA LEU A 25 -3.11 12.93 11.87
C LEU A 25 -3.57 12.61 13.30
N GLU A 26 -3.93 11.34 13.58
CA GLU A 26 -4.25 10.86 14.94
C GLU A 26 -3.09 11.06 15.93
N LYS A 27 -1.85 10.98 15.44
CA LYS A 27 -0.63 11.24 16.21
C LYS A 27 -0.27 12.72 16.33
N GLY A 28 -1.09 13.62 15.78
CA GLY A 28 -0.91 15.06 15.84
C GLY A 28 0.10 15.63 14.85
N TYR A 29 0.45 14.88 13.79
CA TYR A 29 1.29 15.39 12.71
C TYR A 29 0.51 16.39 11.85
N GLU A 30 1.25 17.29 11.22
CA GLU A 30 0.83 17.96 10.01
C GLU A 30 1.26 17.11 8.80
N VAL A 31 0.29 16.69 7.99
CA VAL A 31 0.48 15.75 6.89
C VAL A 31 0.43 16.48 5.56
N HIS A 32 1.47 16.31 4.77
CA HIS A 32 1.58 16.83 3.42
C HIS A 32 1.57 15.66 2.43
N GLY A 33 0.74 15.76 1.40
CA GLY A 33 0.58 14.72 0.40
C GLY A 33 0.96 15.19 -1.00
N ILE A 34 1.75 14.39 -1.72
CA ILE A 34 1.97 14.64 -3.16
C ILE A 34 0.90 13.90 -3.96
N ILE A 35 0.14 14.66 -4.75
CA ILE A 35 -0.89 14.16 -5.65
C ILE A 35 -0.53 14.45 -7.11
N ARG A 36 -0.89 13.53 -8.00
CA ARG A 36 -0.76 13.77 -9.45
C ARG A 36 -1.95 14.58 -9.95
N ARG A 37 -1.70 15.47 -10.91
CA ARG A 37 -2.78 16.13 -11.64
C ARG A 37 -3.49 15.11 -12.52
N THR A 38 -4.80 14.98 -12.35
CA THR A 38 -5.68 14.16 -13.19
C THR A 38 -6.84 15.00 -13.72
N SER A 39 -7.46 14.58 -14.83
CA SER A 39 -8.66 15.24 -15.38
C SER A 39 -9.93 14.92 -14.60
N THR A 40 -9.90 13.90 -13.75
CA THR A 40 -10.97 13.46 -12.86
C THR A 40 -10.54 13.58 -11.40
N PHE A 41 -11.49 13.57 -10.47
CA PHE A 41 -11.19 13.40 -9.04
C PHE A 41 -10.42 12.09 -8.80
N ASN A 42 -9.40 12.15 -7.94
CA ASN A 42 -8.51 11.03 -7.63
C ASN A 42 -8.17 10.95 -6.14
N THR A 43 -8.93 11.64 -5.29
CA THR A 43 -8.70 11.80 -3.85
C THR A 43 -9.71 11.03 -2.99
N ASP A 44 -10.58 10.21 -3.59
CA ASP A 44 -11.70 9.52 -2.90
C ASP A 44 -11.31 8.84 -1.57
N ARG A 45 -10.09 8.31 -1.46
CA ARG A 45 -9.59 7.62 -0.26
C ARG A 45 -9.21 8.54 0.90
N ILE A 46 -9.09 9.84 0.63
CA ILE A 46 -8.66 10.86 1.60
C ILE A 46 -9.65 12.03 1.70
N ASP A 47 -10.73 12.03 0.91
CA ASP A 47 -11.73 13.11 0.95
C ASP A 47 -12.38 13.24 2.34
N HIS A 48 -12.54 12.14 3.09
CA HIS A 48 -13.15 12.16 4.43
C HIS A 48 -12.24 12.76 5.51
N ILE A 49 -10.93 12.84 5.27
CA ILE A 49 -9.95 13.51 6.15
C ILE A 49 -9.56 14.90 5.64
N TYR A 50 -10.01 15.30 4.46
CA TYR A 50 -9.73 16.61 3.90
C TYR A 50 -10.59 17.66 4.61
N ILE A 51 -9.92 18.69 5.13
CA ILE A 51 -10.53 19.88 5.70
C ILE A 51 -10.10 21.05 4.83
N ASP A 52 -11.00 22.01 4.61
CA ASP A 52 -10.69 23.23 3.86
C ASP A 52 -9.41 23.89 4.46
N PRO A 53 -8.36 24.14 3.66
CA PRO A 53 -7.10 24.71 4.12
C PRO A 53 -7.21 26.10 4.77
N HIS A 54 -8.33 26.80 4.55
CA HIS A 54 -8.61 28.09 5.20
C HIS A 54 -9.08 27.94 6.65
N GLN A 55 -9.35 26.72 7.13
CA GLN A 55 -9.70 26.48 8.51
C GLN A 55 -8.44 26.36 9.40
N PRO A 56 -8.44 26.95 10.60
CA PRO A 56 -7.28 26.91 11.51
C PRO A 56 -6.84 25.50 11.91
N ASP A 57 -7.77 24.54 11.89
CA ASP A 57 -7.54 23.15 12.30
C ASP A 57 -7.09 22.24 11.15
N ALA A 58 -6.91 22.79 9.94
CA ALA A 58 -6.44 22.02 8.79
C ALA A 58 -5.01 21.51 9.01
N LYS A 59 -4.86 20.18 8.98
CA LYS A 59 -3.57 19.49 9.14
C LYS A 59 -3.19 18.61 7.96
N LEU A 60 -4.00 18.59 6.90
CA LEU A 60 -3.74 17.86 5.68
C LEU A 60 -3.61 18.83 4.50
N PHE A 61 -2.44 18.86 3.87
CA PHE A 61 -2.14 19.75 2.75
C PHE A 61 -1.70 18.95 1.52
N LEU A 62 -2.31 19.22 0.36
CA LEU A 62 -2.01 18.49 -0.87
C LEU A 62 -1.22 19.36 -1.86
N HIS A 63 -0.22 18.76 -2.49
CA HIS A 63 0.72 19.41 -3.39
C HIS A 63 0.75 18.66 -4.72
N TYR A 64 0.62 19.37 -5.84
CA TYR A 64 0.80 18.74 -7.14
C TYR A 64 2.27 18.41 -7.39
N GLY A 65 2.53 17.14 -7.69
CA GLY A 65 3.85 16.66 -8.06
C GLY A 65 3.83 15.25 -8.63
N ASP A 66 4.97 14.84 -9.19
CA ASP A 66 5.16 13.52 -9.78
C ASP A 66 6.56 13.01 -9.46
N LEU A 67 6.70 11.70 -9.23
CA LEU A 67 7.98 11.06 -8.93
C LEU A 67 8.96 11.08 -10.12
N THR A 68 8.47 11.39 -11.31
CA THR A 68 9.28 11.59 -12.52
C THR A 68 9.86 13.01 -12.64
N ASP A 69 9.39 13.96 -11.82
CA ASP A 69 9.83 15.36 -11.83
C ASP A 69 10.62 15.74 -10.57
N GLY A 70 11.94 15.64 -10.64
CA GLY A 70 12.83 15.97 -9.53
C GLY A 70 12.81 17.45 -9.11
N THR A 71 12.50 18.36 -10.02
CA THR A 71 12.43 19.79 -9.72
C THR A 71 11.23 20.09 -8.83
N THR A 72 10.07 19.52 -9.17
CA THR A 72 8.85 19.69 -8.36
C THR A 72 8.99 19.01 -6.99
N LEU A 73 9.56 17.80 -6.93
CA LEU A 73 9.82 17.12 -5.64
C LEU A 73 10.68 17.98 -4.71
N ARG A 74 11.75 18.57 -5.24
CA ARG A 74 12.62 19.49 -4.48
C ARG A 74 11.84 20.72 -3.99
N ARG A 75 11.07 21.37 -4.86
CA ARG A 75 10.27 22.54 -4.47
C ARG A 75 9.29 22.23 -3.34
N ILE A 76 8.62 21.07 -3.40
CA ILE A 76 7.70 20.64 -2.35
C ILE A 76 8.46 20.40 -1.04
N LEU A 77 9.62 19.73 -1.09
CA LEU A 77 10.45 19.51 0.08
C LEU A 77 10.86 20.83 0.77
N GLU A 78 11.28 21.83 -0.02
CA GLU A 78 11.64 23.17 0.47
C GLU A 78 10.48 23.92 1.13
N GLN A 79 9.28 23.80 0.56
CA GLN A 79 8.08 24.45 1.06
C GLN A 79 7.57 23.78 2.34
N VAL A 80 7.58 22.44 2.37
CA VAL A 80 7.00 21.65 3.44
C VAL A 80 7.94 21.52 4.63
N GLN A 81 9.26 21.45 4.39
CA GLN A 81 10.28 21.22 5.41
C GLN A 81 9.92 20.05 6.37
N PRO A 82 9.64 18.85 5.82
CA PRO A 82 9.21 17.71 6.62
C PRO A 82 10.36 17.17 7.46
N VAL A 83 10.02 16.55 8.59
CA VAL A 83 10.96 15.75 9.42
C VAL A 83 10.84 14.25 9.13
N GLU A 84 9.74 13.82 8.50
CA GLU A 84 9.53 12.45 8.04
C GLU A 84 9.03 12.45 6.58
N VAL A 85 9.61 11.62 5.73
CA VAL A 85 9.20 11.43 4.34
C VAL A 85 8.87 9.97 4.11
N TYR A 86 7.65 9.68 3.65
CA TYR A 86 7.19 8.35 3.31
C TYR A 86 7.00 8.21 1.79
N ASN A 87 7.89 7.47 1.14
CA ASN A 87 7.84 7.27 -0.30
C ASN A 87 6.97 6.07 -0.68
N LEU A 88 5.66 6.29 -0.82
CA LEU A 88 4.67 5.25 -1.16
C LEU A 88 4.21 5.32 -2.62
N GLY A 89 4.54 6.41 -3.32
CA GLY A 89 4.18 6.59 -4.73
C GLY A 89 4.86 5.56 -5.63
N ALA A 90 4.06 4.90 -6.48
CA ALA A 90 4.54 3.90 -7.42
C ALA A 90 3.50 3.60 -8.51
N GLN A 91 3.96 3.16 -9.68
CA GLN A 91 3.18 2.25 -10.51
C GLN A 91 3.27 0.86 -9.84
N SER A 92 2.27 0.50 -9.02
CA SER A 92 2.36 -0.67 -8.11
C SER A 92 1.78 -1.97 -8.66
N HIS A 93 1.28 -1.99 -9.90
CA HIS A 93 0.64 -3.17 -10.46
C HIS A 93 1.62 -4.00 -11.30
N VAL A 94 1.95 -5.20 -10.80
CA VAL A 94 2.96 -6.09 -11.41
C VAL A 94 2.64 -6.40 -12.87
N ARG A 95 1.40 -6.78 -13.21
CA ARG A 95 1.04 -7.11 -14.61
C ARG A 95 1.18 -5.91 -15.54
N VAL A 96 0.87 -4.69 -15.08
CA VAL A 96 0.97 -3.46 -15.89
C VAL A 96 2.43 -3.09 -16.12
N SER A 97 3.34 -3.47 -15.21
CA SER A 97 4.77 -3.20 -15.39
C SER A 97 5.37 -3.89 -16.63
N PHE A 98 4.78 -4.99 -17.10
CA PHE A 98 5.19 -5.61 -18.36
C PHE A 98 4.71 -4.83 -19.60
N ASP A 99 3.59 -4.11 -19.49
CA ASP A 99 3.04 -3.30 -20.58
C ASP A 99 3.67 -1.90 -20.62
N ALA A 100 4.06 -1.36 -19.46
CA ALA A 100 4.70 -0.05 -19.32
C ALA A 100 6.00 -0.12 -18.48
N PRO A 101 7.03 -0.86 -18.94
CA PRO A 101 8.24 -1.11 -18.17
C PRO A 101 9.07 0.17 -17.93
N GLU A 102 9.26 1.01 -18.94
CA GLU A 102 10.07 2.23 -18.83
C GLU A 102 9.49 3.20 -17.80
N TYR A 103 8.19 3.51 -17.92
CA TYR A 103 7.48 4.34 -16.95
C TYR A 103 7.53 3.74 -15.54
N THR A 104 7.41 2.41 -15.42
CA THR A 104 7.51 1.74 -14.12
C THR A 104 8.91 1.93 -13.51
N VAL A 105 9.97 1.74 -14.28
CA VAL A 105 11.36 1.93 -13.79
C VAL A 105 11.62 3.38 -13.44
N ASP A 106 11.13 4.33 -14.22
CA ASP A 106 11.31 5.76 -13.97
C ASP A 106 10.60 6.21 -12.68
N ALA A 107 9.33 5.82 -12.49
CA ALA A 107 8.58 6.21 -11.30
C ALA A 107 8.96 5.42 -10.04
N VAL A 108 9.20 4.10 -10.15
CA VAL A 108 9.40 3.19 -9.00
C VAL A 108 10.86 3.05 -8.61
N GLY A 109 11.78 3.16 -9.57
CA GLY A 109 13.22 3.09 -9.35
C GLY A 109 13.84 4.47 -9.28
N VAL A 110 13.89 5.18 -10.42
CA VAL A 110 14.57 6.49 -10.52
C VAL A 110 13.90 7.55 -9.64
N GLY A 111 12.58 7.49 -9.45
CA GLY A 111 11.85 8.35 -8.52
C GLY A 111 12.35 8.28 -7.08
N VAL A 112 12.81 7.10 -6.62
CA VAL A 112 13.44 6.94 -5.30
C VAL A 112 14.74 7.72 -5.23
N LEU A 113 15.60 7.58 -6.25
CA LEU A 113 16.85 8.33 -6.36
C LEU A 113 16.60 9.84 -6.35
N ARG A 114 15.62 10.34 -7.12
CA ARG A 114 15.28 11.77 -7.16
C ARG A 114 14.92 12.31 -5.78
N LEU A 115 14.13 11.56 -5.01
CA LEU A 115 13.69 11.98 -3.69
C LEU A 115 14.82 11.90 -2.66
N LEU A 116 15.61 10.82 -2.67
CA LEU A 116 16.80 10.68 -1.82
C LEU A 116 17.81 11.80 -2.08
N GLU A 117 18.02 12.20 -3.35
CA GLU A 117 18.91 13.32 -3.66
C GLU A 117 18.35 14.68 -3.24
N ALA A 118 17.05 14.88 -3.42
CA ALA A 118 16.38 16.08 -2.93
C ALA A 118 16.55 16.21 -1.41
N ILE A 119 16.36 15.11 -0.67
CA ILE A 119 16.55 15.07 0.79
C ILE A 119 18.01 15.33 1.15
N ARG A 120 18.97 14.62 0.55
CA ARG A 120 20.40 14.77 0.87
C ARG A 120 20.86 16.22 0.73
N ASP A 121 20.52 16.87 -0.38
CA ASP A 121 20.90 18.26 -0.62
C ASP A 121 20.15 19.23 0.32
N TYR A 122 18.86 19.00 0.56
CA TYR A 122 18.06 19.77 1.50
C TYR A 122 18.62 19.73 2.92
N GLN A 123 18.96 18.54 3.45
CA GLN A 123 19.54 18.39 4.78
C GLN A 123 20.88 19.13 4.88
N LYS A 124 21.75 18.99 3.86
CA LYS A 124 23.06 19.66 3.84
C LYS A 124 22.94 21.19 3.87
N ARG A 125 21.92 21.74 3.23
CA ARG A 125 21.74 23.20 3.13
C ARG A 125 20.98 23.79 4.32
N THR A 126 20.02 23.06 4.90
CA THR A 126 19.16 23.58 5.98
C THR A 126 19.56 23.11 7.37
N GLY A 127 20.29 22.00 7.49
CA GLY A 127 20.57 21.33 8.76
C GLY A 127 19.36 20.60 9.36
N ILE A 128 18.21 20.57 8.69
CA ILE A 128 17.03 19.84 9.15
C ILE A 128 17.21 18.36 8.82
N GLU A 129 17.22 17.50 9.84
CA GLU A 129 17.23 16.05 9.67
C GLU A 129 15.85 15.54 9.21
N VAL A 130 15.87 14.66 8.21
CA VAL A 130 14.71 14.06 7.58
C VAL A 130 14.85 12.54 7.69
N ARG A 131 13.88 11.90 8.32
CA ARG A 131 13.76 10.44 8.36
C ARG A 131 12.99 9.95 7.14
N PHE A 132 13.58 9.05 6.38
CA PHE A 132 13.04 8.57 5.11
C PHE A 132 12.59 7.12 5.20
N TYR A 133 11.35 6.86 4.81
CA TYR A 133 10.80 5.51 4.62
C TYR A 133 10.64 5.20 3.14
N GLN A 134 11.27 4.13 2.69
CA GLN A 134 11.07 3.55 1.37
C GLN A 134 10.07 2.38 1.45
N ALA A 135 9.01 2.46 0.64
CA ALA A 135 8.12 1.32 0.43
C ALA A 135 8.83 0.23 -0.40
N GLY A 136 9.47 -0.72 0.28
CA GLY A 136 9.91 -1.99 -0.30
C GLY A 136 8.72 -2.91 -0.58
N SER A 137 8.99 -4.12 -1.08
CA SER A 137 7.96 -5.07 -1.48
C SER A 137 8.50 -6.51 -1.45
N SER A 138 7.70 -7.47 -0.99
CA SER A 138 8.03 -8.90 -1.08
C SER A 138 8.27 -9.40 -2.51
N GLU A 139 7.66 -8.76 -3.52
CA GLU A 139 7.93 -9.00 -4.95
C GLU A 139 9.41 -8.87 -5.34
N MET A 140 10.26 -8.21 -4.52
CA MET A 140 11.71 -8.19 -4.71
C MET A 140 12.34 -9.59 -4.60
N PHE A 141 11.78 -10.46 -3.74
CA PHE A 141 12.24 -11.84 -3.61
C PHE A 141 11.92 -12.69 -4.85
N GLY A 142 10.82 -12.38 -5.55
CA GLY A 142 10.42 -12.99 -6.81
C GLY A 142 10.56 -14.52 -6.84
N LYS A 143 11.56 -15.05 -7.56
CA LYS A 143 11.88 -16.49 -7.51
C LYS A 143 12.58 -16.79 -6.18
N VAL A 144 11.78 -17.21 -5.21
CA VAL A 144 12.19 -17.47 -3.83
C VAL A 144 13.42 -18.38 -3.74
N MET A 145 14.42 -17.90 -2.98
CA MET A 145 15.66 -18.64 -2.70
C MET A 145 15.65 -19.29 -1.30
N GLU A 146 14.85 -18.77 -0.37
CA GLU A 146 14.72 -19.26 1.02
C GLU A 146 13.27 -19.16 1.50
N VAL A 147 12.81 -20.08 2.35
CA VAL A 147 11.45 -20.09 2.91
C VAL A 147 11.52 -20.29 4.43
N PRO A 148 10.91 -19.41 5.24
CA PRO A 148 10.32 -18.11 4.87
C PRO A 148 11.39 -17.09 4.42
N GLN A 149 10.99 -16.04 3.69
CA GLN A 149 11.90 -14.96 3.30
C GLN A 149 12.03 -13.93 4.43
N LYS A 150 13.26 -13.50 4.70
CA LYS A 150 13.62 -12.50 5.71
C LYS A 150 14.53 -11.42 5.11
N GLU A 151 15.00 -10.48 5.92
CA GLU A 151 15.82 -9.34 5.46
C GLU A 151 17.10 -9.77 4.73
N THR A 152 17.67 -10.93 5.08
CA THR A 152 18.90 -11.45 4.45
C THR A 152 18.64 -12.33 3.24
N THR A 153 17.39 -12.66 2.93
CA THR A 153 17.08 -13.56 1.82
C THR A 153 17.43 -12.88 0.49
N PRO A 154 18.17 -13.53 -0.42
CA PRO A 154 18.56 -12.92 -1.70
C PRO A 154 17.34 -12.55 -2.57
N PHE A 155 17.43 -11.39 -3.24
CA PHE A 155 16.43 -10.97 -4.22
C PHE A 155 16.61 -11.68 -5.57
N TYR A 156 15.50 -12.11 -6.16
CA TYR A 156 15.43 -12.62 -7.53
C TYR A 156 14.18 -12.08 -8.22
N PRO A 157 14.16 -10.79 -8.61
CA PRO A 157 12.95 -10.14 -9.13
C PRO A 157 12.45 -10.78 -10.43
N ARG A 158 11.12 -10.87 -10.59
CA ARG A 158 10.45 -11.54 -11.72
C ARG A 158 9.58 -10.61 -12.57
N SER A 159 9.72 -9.30 -12.43
CA SER A 159 8.99 -8.30 -13.23
C SER A 159 9.74 -6.97 -13.30
N PRO A 160 9.44 -6.09 -14.28
CA PRO A 160 9.98 -4.73 -14.30
C PRO A 160 9.70 -3.94 -13.01
N TYR A 161 8.52 -4.13 -12.40
CA TYR A 161 8.20 -3.57 -11.09
C TYR A 161 9.16 -4.06 -9.99
N ALA A 162 9.37 -5.37 -9.90
CA ALA A 162 10.25 -5.96 -8.89
C ALA A 162 11.72 -5.50 -9.08
N CYS A 163 12.20 -5.44 -10.32
CA CYS A 163 13.53 -4.91 -10.63
C CYS A 163 13.67 -3.45 -10.18
N ALA A 164 12.67 -2.61 -10.46
CA ALA A 164 12.67 -1.21 -10.03
C ALA A 164 12.65 -1.07 -8.50
N LYS A 165 11.89 -1.93 -7.79
CA LYS A 165 11.89 -1.97 -6.32
C LYS A 165 13.23 -2.39 -5.74
N VAL A 166 13.92 -3.37 -6.34
CA VAL A 166 15.28 -3.76 -5.95
C VAL A 166 16.26 -2.59 -6.13
N TYR A 167 16.15 -1.84 -7.23
CA TYR A 167 16.94 -0.63 -7.42
C TYR A 167 16.67 0.40 -6.31
N GLY A 168 15.39 0.71 -6.04
CA GLY A 168 15.01 1.65 -4.98
C GLY A 168 15.48 1.21 -3.58
N HIS A 169 15.44 -0.10 -3.30
CA HIS A 169 15.93 -0.69 -2.05
C HIS A 169 17.42 -0.44 -1.86
N TRP A 170 18.25 -0.77 -2.86
CA TRP A 170 19.69 -0.57 -2.80
C TRP A 170 20.10 0.91 -2.81
N GLN A 171 19.35 1.77 -3.51
CA GLN A 171 19.59 3.21 -3.40
C GLN A 171 19.31 3.72 -1.99
N THR A 172 18.27 3.22 -1.33
CA THR A 172 17.97 3.61 0.05
C THR A 172 19.10 3.18 1.01
N ILE A 173 19.57 1.93 0.88
CA ILE A 173 20.72 1.42 1.66
C ILE A 173 21.98 2.25 1.40
N ASN A 174 22.32 2.48 0.12
CA ASN A 174 23.52 3.22 -0.24
C ASN A 174 23.52 4.64 0.32
N TYR A 175 22.36 5.31 0.38
CA TYR A 175 22.27 6.66 0.96
C TYR A 175 22.37 6.67 2.47
N ARG A 176 21.83 5.64 3.14
CA ARG A 176 22.04 5.42 4.57
C ARG A 176 23.53 5.26 4.88
N GLU A 177 24.22 4.40 4.14
CA GLU A 177 25.62 4.05 4.42
C GLU A 177 26.65 5.08 3.92
N SER A 178 26.35 5.80 2.83
CA SER A 178 27.31 6.75 2.23
C SER A 178 27.20 8.17 2.78
N TYR A 179 26.06 8.53 3.36
CA TYR A 179 25.75 9.92 3.72
C TYR A 179 25.10 10.06 5.11
N ASP A 180 25.07 8.98 5.89
CA ASP A 180 24.46 8.93 7.22
C ASP A 180 22.99 9.39 7.24
N LEU A 181 22.25 9.16 6.14
CA LEU A 181 20.82 9.45 6.09
C LEU A 181 20.06 8.45 6.96
N PHE A 182 19.12 8.94 7.79
CA PHE A 182 18.14 8.07 8.43
C PHE A 182 17.15 7.55 7.38
N ALA A 183 17.45 6.39 6.79
CA ALA A 183 16.65 5.82 5.70
C ALA A 183 16.35 4.33 5.93
N CYS A 184 15.06 3.98 5.97
CA CYS A 184 14.56 2.63 6.23
C CYS A 184 13.90 2.03 4.98
N ASN A 185 14.12 0.74 4.72
CA ASN A 185 13.25 -0.03 3.84
C ASN A 185 12.25 -0.86 4.63
N GLY A 186 10.96 -0.63 4.40
CA GLY A 186 9.94 -1.60 4.77
C GLY A 186 9.78 -2.65 3.68
N ILE A 187 10.26 -3.88 3.90
CA ILE A 187 10.08 -5.02 2.99
C ILE A 187 8.70 -5.64 3.28
N LEU A 188 7.65 -4.95 2.86
CA LEU A 188 6.28 -5.34 3.17
C LEU A 188 5.79 -6.46 2.23
N PHE A 189 5.20 -7.49 2.82
CA PHE A 189 4.44 -8.51 2.13
C PHE A 189 3.07 -7.98 1.69
N ASN A 190 2.28 -8.80 0.97
CA ASN A 190 1.02 -8.32 0.43
C ASN A 190 0.11 -7.87 1.57
N HIS A 191 -0.52 -6.72 1.40
CA HIS A 191 -1.45 -6.18 2.37
C HIS A 191 -2.62 -5.52 1.66
N GLU A 192 -3.80 -5.87 2.13
CA GLU A 192 -5.05 -5.65 1.44
C GLU A 192 -5.99 -4.89 2.36
N SER A 193 -7.09 -4.39 1.81
CA SER A 193 -8.11 -3.66 2.55
C SER A 193 -9.34 -3.39 1.67
N PRO A 194 -10.44 -2.91 2.27
CA PRO A 194 -11.52 -2.25 1.55
C PRO A 194 -11.10 -1.04 0.69
N ARG A 195 -9.86 -0.52 0.82
CA ARG A 195 -9.34 0.58 -0.02
C ARG A 195 -8.48 0.10 -1.19
N ARG A 196 -8.19 -1.20 -1.29
CA ARG A 196 -7.31 -1.78 -2.32
C ARG A 196 -7.71 -1.39 -3.74
N GLY A 197 -6.73 -1.26 -4.65
CA GLY A 197 -6.99 -1.05 -6.07
C GLY A 197 -7.79 -2.21 -6.68
N GLU A 198 -8.78 -1.91 -7.52
CA GLU A 198 -9.78 -2.90 -7.98
C GLU A 198 -9.22 -3.97 -8.91
N THR A 199 -8.04 -3.74 -9.49
CA THR A 199 -7.38 -4.69 -10.40
C THR A 199 -6.51 -5.71 -9.68
N PHE A 200 -6.21 -5.50 -8.39
CA PHE A 200 -5.50 -6.49 -7.57
C PHE A 200 -6.43 -7.65 -7.24
N VAL A 201 -5.91 -8.88 -7.21
CA VAL A 201 -6.70 -10.12 -7.22
C VAL A 201 -7.74 -10.21 -6.10
N THR A 202 -7.36 -9.89 -4.87
CA THR A 202 -8.24 -9.91 -3.67
C THR A 202 -9.44 -8.98 -3.83
N ARG A 203 -9.17 -7.75 -4.29
CA ARG A 203 -10.22 -6.74 -4.50
C ARG A 203 -11.06 -7.02 -5.73
N LYS A 204 -10.46 -7.56 -6.78
CA LYS A 204 -11.17 -8.03 -7.97
C LYS A 204 -12.18 -9.13 -7.60
N ILE A 205 -11.77 -10.08 -6.75
CA ILE A 205 -12.63 -11.18 -6.27
C ILE A 205 -13.81 -10.62 -5.46
N THR A 206 -13.55 -9.86 -4.40
CA THR A 206 -14.57 -9.34 -3.47
C THR A 206 -15.58 -8.43 -4.16
N ARG A 207 -15.13 -7.56 -5.07
CA ARG A 207 -16.03 -6.72 -5.90
C ARG A 207 -16.86 -7.52 -6.87
N ALA A 208 -16.27 -8.51 -7.54
CA ALA A 208 -17.01 -9.36 -8.46
C ALA A 208 -18.06 -10.20 -7.71
N LEU A 209 -17.71 -10.73 -6.53
CA LEU A 209 -18.63 -11.45 -5.67
C LEU A 209 -19.82 -10.57 -5.27
N ALA A 210 -19.57 -9.34 -4.81
CA ALA A 210 -20.65 -8.41 -4.47
C ALA A 210 -21.57 -8.12 -5.68
N ARG A 211 -20.99 -7.91 -6.87
CA ARG A 211 -21.77 -7.71 -8.12
C ARG A 211 -22.53 -8.96 -8.56
N ILE A 212 -21.99 -10.17 -8.31
CA ILE A 212 -22.67 -11.44 -8.58
C ILE A 212 -23.91 -11.54 -7.70
N ILE A 213 -23.79 -11.26 -6.40
CA ILE A 213 -24.94 -11.25 -5.47
C ILE A 213 -25.98 -10.20 -5.89
N ALA A 214 -25.53 -9.03 -6.33
CA ALA A 214 -26.41 -7.97 -6.83
C ALA A 214 -27.04 -8.28 -8.21
N GLY A 215 -26.72 -9.42 -8.85
CA GLY A 215 -27.19 -9.77 -10.20
C GLY A 215 -26.59 -8.91 -11.32
N GLN A 216 -25.56 -8.11 -11.02
CA GLN A 216 -24.90 -7.17 -11.95
C GLN A 216 -23.75 -7.82 -12.74
N GLN A 217 -23.27 -8.99 -12.32
CA GLN A 217 -22.18 -9.70 -12.95
C GLN A 217 -22.46 -11.22 -12.92
N LYS A 218 -22.18 -11.93 -14.02
CA LYS A 218 -22.42 -13.38 -14.12
C LYS A 218 -21.18 -14.24 -13.86
N LYS A 219 -20.01 -13.76 -14.29
CA LYS A 219 -18.75 -14.52 -14.27
C LYS A 219 -17.59 -13.66 -13.78
N LEU A 220 -16.59 -14.29 -13.17
CA LEU A 220 -15.33 -13.70 -12.75
C LEU A 220 -14.17 -14.38 -13.48
N TYR A 221 -13.43 -13.62 -14.30
CA TYR A 221 -12.28 -14.16 -15.02
C TYR A 221 -10.99 -13.97 -14.23
N LEU A 222 -10.21 -15.04 -14.02
CA LEU A 222 -8.93 -15.03 -13.29
C LEU A 222 -7.83 -15.78 -14.06
N GLY A 223 -6.58 -15.58 -13.63
CA GLY A 223 -5.41 -16.26 -14.17
C GLY A 223 -5.02 -17.46 -13.32
N ASN A 224 -3.75 -17.50 -12.88
CA ASN A 224 -3.25 -18.53 -11.98
C ASN A 224 -3.97 -18.49 -10.63
N LEU A 225 -4.54 -19.62 -10.19
CA LEU A 225 -5.22 -19.74 -8.89
C LEU A 225 -4.33 -20.37 -7.80
N ASP A 226 -3.20 -20.95 -8.19
CA ASP A 226 -2.36 -21.75 -7.32
C ASP A 226 -1.20 -20.93 -6.71
N SER A 227 -0.97 -19.71 -7.17
CA SER A 227 -0.03 -18.77 -6.56
C SER A 227 -0.40 -18.49 -5.10
N LYS A 228 0.60 -18.54 -4.21
CA LYS A 228 0.47 -18.34 -2.77
C LYS A 228 1.08 -17.03 -2.31
N ARG A 229 0.39 -16.32 -1.42
CA ARG A 229 0.79 -15.02 -0.88
C ARG A 229 0.51 -14.94 0.62
N ASP A 230 1.37 -14.20 1.31
CA ASP A 230 1.17 -13.72 2.67
C ASP A 230 0.41 -12.39 2.60
N TRP A 231 -0.84 -12.41 3.06
CA TRP A 231 -1.79 -11.29 2.98
C TRP A 231 -2.14 -10.76 4.38
N GLY A 232 -1.68 -9.57 4.69
CA GLY A 232 -2.05 -8.83 5.90
C GLY A 232 -3.00 -7.66 5.66
N TYR A 233 -3.36 -6.95 6.73
CA TYR A 233 -4.23 -5.78 6.65
C TYR A 233 -3.42 -4.47 6.52
N ALA A 234 -3.72 -3.67 5.50
CA ALA A 234 -2.95 -2.44 5.20
C ALA A 234 -2.85 -1.46 6.39
N LYS A 235 -3.91 -1.35 7.20
CA LYS A 235 -3.91 -0.47 8.39
C LYS A 235 -2.90 -0.92 9.45
N ASP A 236 -2.64 -2.21 9.58
CA ASP A 236 -1.59 -2.73 10.46
C ASP A 236 -0.19 -2.40 9.90
N TYR A 237 -0.04 -2.44 8.59
CA TYR A 237 1.26 -2.31 7.92
C TYR A 237 1.76 -0.86 7.94
N VAL A 238 0.88 0.13 7.79
CA VAL A 238 1.28 1.55 7.92
C VAL A 238 1.80 1.90 9.31
N ARG A 239 1.35 1.18 10.36
CA ARG A 239 1.90 1.30 11.71
C ARG A 239 3.36 0.85 11.76
N ALA A 240 3.72 -0.22 11.04
CA ALA A 240 5.11 -0.65 10.93
C ALA A 240 5.97 0.43 10.26
N MET A 241 5.48 1.05 9.18
CA MET A 241 6.19 2.14 8.48
C MET A 241 6.55 3.27 9.45
N TRP A 242 5.57 3.72 10.23
CA TRP A 242 5.77 4.76 11.24
C TRP A 242 6.76 4.31 12.33
N LEU A 243 6.60 3.10 12.88
CA LEU A 243 7.47 2.55 13.93
C LEU A 243 8.94 2.48 13.50
N MET A 244 9.23 2.14 12.24
CA MET A 244 10.60 2.14 11.69
C MET A 244 11.25 3.51 11.82
N LEU A 245 10.52 4.59 11.49
CA LEU A 245 11.04 5.95 11.60
C LEU A 245 11.09 6.47 13.04
N GLN A 246 10.58 5.74 14.03
CA GLN A 246 10.71 6.13 15.44
C GLN A 246 11.92 5.48 16.14
N GLN A 247 12.64 4.59 15.46
CA GLN A 247 13.81 3.93 16.04
C GLN A 247 14.99 4.90 16.23
N GLN A 248 15.95 4.50 17.07
CA GLN A 248 17.18 5.26 17.26
C GLN A 248 18.05 5.24 16.00
N GLU A 249 18.19 4.08 15.38
CA GLU A 249 19.00 3.85 14.18
C GLU A 249 18.12 3.40 13.00
N PRO A 250 18.45 3.80 11.76
CA PRO A 250 17.74 3.35 10.57
C PRO A 250 18.11 1.90 10.23
N ASP A 251 17.12 1.11 9.83
CA ASP A 251 17.31 -0.29 9.44
C ASP A 251 16.18 -0.76 8.49
N ASP A 252 16.31 -1.97 7.95
CA ASP A 252 15.36 -2.60 7.04
C ASP A 252 14.61 -3.74 7.75
N TYR A 253 13.31 -3.87 7.47
CA TYR A 253 12.44 -4.82 8.19
C TYR A 253 11.47 -5.52 7.26
N VAL A 254 11.36 -6.83 7.39
CA VAL A 254 10.27 -7.63 6.82
C VAL A 254 9.01 -7.45 7.67
N VAL A 255 7.90 -7.13 7.00
CA VAL A 255 6.58 -6.95 7.62
C VAL A 255 5.61 -7.87 6.90
N ALA A 256 5.12 -8.87 7.62
CA ALA A 256 4.39 -10.02 7.09
C ALA A 256 3.50 -10.64 8.17
N THR A 257 2.51 -11.45 7.79
CA THR A 257 1.72 -12.23 8.75
C THR A 257 2.41 -13.52 9.17
N ASN A 258 3.40 -13.97 8.39
CA ASN A 258 4.08 -15.26 8.50
C ASN A 258 3.17 -16.45 8.11
N GLU A 259 2.05 -16.19 7.45
CA GLU A 259 1.11 -17.18 6.92
C GLU A 259 0.96 -16.98 5.42
N THR A 260 0.67 -18.03 4.65
CA THR A 260 0.51 -17.92 3.19
C THR A 260 -0.67 -18.73 2.70
N TYR A 261 -1.41 -18.16 1.76
CA TYR A 261 -2.64 -18.74 1.21
C TYR A 261 -2.64 -18.61 -0.31
N SER A 262 -3.27 -19.56 -0.98
CA SER A 262 -3.50 -19.51 -2.42
C SER A 262 -4.68 -18.60 -2.79
N ILE A 263 -4.76 -18.22 -4.06
CA ILE A 263 -5.93 -17.52 -4.61
C ILE A 263 -7.17 -18.42 -4.53
N ARG A 264 -7.00 -19.75 -4.65
CA ARG A 264 -8.08 -20.73 -4.44
C ARG A 264 -8.65 -20.66 -3.01
N GLU A 265 -7.80 -20.64 -2.00
CA GLU A 265 -8.23 -20.50 -0.60
C GLU A 265 -8.95 -19.17 -0.35
N PHE A 266 -8.50 -18.08 -1.00
CA PHE A 266 -9.21 -16.80 -0.96
C PHE A 266 -10.62 -16.90 -1.57
N LEU A 267 -10.75 -17.58 -2.71
CA LEU A 267 -12.05 -17.83 -3.36
C LEU A 267 -12.96 -18.69 -2.50
N ASP A 268 -12.44 -19.77 -1.91
CA ASP A 268 -13.18 -20.66 -1.02
C ASP A 268 -13.77 -19.86 0.15
N ILE A 269 -12.95 -19.12 0.90
CA ILE A 269 -13.41 -18.34 2.06
C ILE A 269 -14.41 -17.26 1.64
N SER A 270 -14.11 -16.49 0.59
CA SER A 270 -14.97 -15.37 0.17
C SER A 270 -16.34 -15.82 -0.32
N PHE A 271 -16.42 -16.85 -1.15
CA PHE A 271 -17.71 -17.35 -1.66
C PHE A 271 -18.48 -18.16 -0.62
N GLN A 272 -17.82 -18.96 0.21
CA GLN A 272 -18.49 -19.68 1.30
C GLN A 272 -19.11 -18.71 2.32
N TYR A 273 -18.46 -17.57 2.58
CA TYR A 273 -18.98 -16.54 3.49
C TYR A 273 -20.37 -16.01 3.09
N VAL A 274 -20.72 -16.11 1.80
CA VAL A 274 -22.02 -15.72 1.24
C VAL A 274 -22.82 -16.91 0.71
N ASN A 275 -22.48 -18.13 1.13
CA ASN A 275 -23.13 -19.39 0.76
C ASN A 275 -23.15 -19.67 -0.75
N LEU A 276 -22.10 -19.27 -1.47
CA LEU A 276 -21.91 -19.57 -2.89
C LEU A 276 -20.72 -20.52 -3.10
N ASN A 277 -20.72 -21.18 -4.26
CA ASN A 277 -19.63 -22.03 -4.73
C ASN A 277 -18.90 -21.32 -5.86
N TRP A 278 -17.62 -20.97 -5.68
CA TRP A 278 -16.92 -20.10 -6.64
C TRP A 278 -16.75 -20.72 -8.03
N GLN A 279 -16.70 -22.05 -8.11
CA GLN A 279 -16.54 -22.83 -9.34
C GLN A 279 -17.69 -22.60 -10.33
N ASP A 280 -18.86 -22.17 -9.85
CA ASP A 280 -20.00 -21.85 -10.71
C ASP A 280 -19.81 -20.49 -11.44
N TYR A 281 -18.94 -19.64 -10.92
CA TYR A 281 -18.78 -18.24 -11.35
C TYR A 281 -17.41 -17.92 -11.94
N VAL A 282 -16.35 -18.63 -11.52
CA VAL A 282 -14.98 -18.31 -11.94
C VAL A 282 -14.62 -19.04 -13.22
N GLU A 283 -14.06 -18.29 -14.17
CA GLU A 283 -13.52 -18.81 -15.42
C GLU A 283 -12.05 -18.43 -15.58
N PHE A 284 -11.28 -19.29 -16.24
CA PHE A 284 -9.89 -19.01 -16.54
C PHE A 284 -9.75 -18.10 -17.77
N ASP A 285 -8.84 -17.14 -17.71
CA ASP A 285 -8.45 -16.29 -18.82
C ASP A 285 -6.94 -16.04 -18.82
N GLN A 286 -6.30 -16.50 -19.90
CA GLN A 286 -4.85 -16.44 -20.08
C GLN A 286 -4.29 -15.02 -20.05
N ARG A 287 -5.10 -13.99 -20.33
CA ARG A 287 -4.68 -12.57 -20.28
C ARG A 287 -4.24 -12.12 -18.89
N TYR A 288 -4.69 -12.80 -17.84
CA TYR A 288 -4.29 -12.51 -16.45
C TYR A 288 -3.02 -13.22 -16.01
N LEU A 289 -2.45 -14.11 -16.85
CA LEU A 289 -1.13 -14.66 -16.59
C LEU A 289 -0.05 -13.59 -16.75
N ARG A 290 1.01 -13.73 -15.97
CA ARG A 290 2.22 -12.92 -16.07
C ARG A 290 3.26 -13.68 -16.91
N PRO A 291 4.10 -12.98 -17.69
CA PRO A 291 5.20 -13.62 -18.42
C PRO A 291 6.15 -14.40 -17.50
N ALA A 292 6.35 -13.91 -16.27
CA ALA A 292 7.06 -14.59 -15.21
C ALA A 292 6.25 -14.48 -13.91
N GLU A 293 5.79 -15.61 -13.39
CA GLU A 293 5.04 -15.66 -12.14
C GLU A 293 5.98 -15.70 -10.92
N VAL A 294 5.41 -15.28 -9.79
CA VAL A 294 5.95 -15.48 -8.44
C VAL A 294 5.05 -16.51 -7.76
N ASP A 295 5.56 -17.70 -7.49
CA ASP A 295 4.72 -18.83 -7.08
C ASP A 295 4.35 -18.77 -5.59
N LEU A 296 5.30 -18.40 -4.73
CA LEU A 296 5.17 -18.41 -3.28
C LEU A 296 5.77 -17.13 -2.70
N LEU A 297 5.08 -16.53 -1.74
CA LEU A 297 5.63 -15.51 -0.85
C LEU A 297 5.12 -15.79 0.57
N ILE A 298 6.05 -15.87 1.51
CA ILE A 298 5.80 -16.03 2.95
C ILE A 298 6.95 -15.40 3.74
N GLY A 299 6.61 -14.42 4.58
CA GLY A 299 7.62 -13.63 5.28
C GLY A 299 7.98 -14.19 6.66
N ASP A 300 9.14 -13.80 7.15
CA ASP A 300 9.54 -13.93 8.55
C ASP A 300 9.69 -12.52 9.15
N SER A 301 8.65 -12.06 9.85
CA SER A 301 8.61 -10.77 10.52
C SER A 301 9.25 -10.76 11.92
N THR A 302 10.09 -11.74 12.26
CA THR A 302 10.70 -11.85 13.61
C THR A 302 11.45 -10.59 14.01
N LYS A 303 12.24 -9.99 13.12
CA LYS A 303 12.95 -8.74 13.41
C LYS A 303 11.99 -7.58 13.71
N ALA A 304 10.91 -7.44 12.94
CA ALA A 304 9.89 -6.41 13.17
C ALA A 304 9.19 -6.60 14.53
N ARG A 305 8.88 -7.85 14.91
CA ARG A 305 8.30 -8.16 16.22
C ARG A 305 9.23 -7.79 17.37
N GLU A 306 10.50 -8.18 17.29
CA GLU A 306 11.48 -7.98 18.35
C GLU A 306 11.95 -6.53 18.49
N LYS A 307 12.15 -5.83 17.37
CA LYS A 307 12.71 -4.47 17.37
C LYS A 307 11.65 -3.38 17.38
N LEU A 308 10.51 -3.60 16.72
CA LEU A 308 9.45 -2.59 16.60
C LEU A 308 8.27 -2.85 17.54
N GLY A 309 8.20 -4.03 18.16
CA GLY A 309 7.00 -4.47 18.89
C GLY A 309 5.78 -4.63 17.98
N TRP A 310 6.00 -4.85 16.68
CA TRP A 310 4.93 -4.93 15.69
C TRP A 310 4.44 -6.37 15.51
N GLN A 311 3.13 -6.53 15.39
CA GLN A 311 2.47 -7.78 14.99
C GLN A 311 1.19 -7.48 14.20
N PRO A 312 0.77 -8.36 13.27
CA PRO A 312 -0.53 -8.21 12.61
C PRO A 312 -1.67 -8.35 13.63
N SER A 313 -2.76 -7.61 13.43
CA SER A 313 -3.96 -7.66 14.29
C SER A 313 -5.14 -8.36 13.64
N VAL A 314 -5.12 -8.53 12.32
CA VAL A 314 -6.21 -9.15 11.54
C VAL A 314 -5.74 -10.47 10.94
N THR A 315 -6.54 -11.53 11.15
CA THR A 315 -6.32 -12.85 10.54
C THR A 315 -6.68 -12.85 9.05
N PHE A 316 -6.18 -13.82 8.28
CA PHE A 316 -6.52 -13.93 6.86
C PHE A 316 -8.04 -14.04 6.62
N GLU A 317 -8.73 -14.90 7.36
CA GLU A 317 -10.19 -15.03 7.25
C GLU A 317 -10.91 -13.73 7.62
N GLY A 318 -10.47 -13.05 8.68
CA GLY A 318 -11.02 -11.75 9.09
C GLY A 318 -10.85 -10.68 8.02
N LEU A 319 -9.69 -10.65 7.35
CA LEU A 319 -9.40 -9.76 6.22
C LEU A 319 -10.31 -10.04 5.02
N VAL A 320 -10.52 -11.31 4.66
CA VAL A 320 -11.40 -11.69 3.56
C VAL A 320 -12.83 -11.22 3.84
N LYS A 321 -13.37 -11.52 5.03
CA LYS A 321 -14.73 -11.11 5.44
C LYS A 321 -14.88 -9.59 5.42
N LEU A 322 -13.92 -8.86 6.00
CA LEU A 322 -13.89 -7.40 6.00
C LEU A 322 -14.00 -6.82 4.59
N MET A 323 -13.29 -7.39 3.61
CA MET A 323 -13.34 -6.93 2.22
C MET A 323 -14.65 -7.28 1.53
N VAL A 324 -15.19 -8.49 1.73
CA VAL A 324 -16.49 -8.90 1.18
C VAL A 324 -17.60 -8.00 1.69
N ASP A 325 -17.68 -7.80 3.00
CA ASP A 325 -18.69 -6.97 3.63
C ASP A 325 -18.63 -5.52 3.15
N ALA A 326 -17.42 -4.95 3.01
CA ALA A 326 -17.28 -3.59 2.50
C ALA A 326 -17.77 -3.45 1.05
N ASP A 327 -17.44 -4.40 0.18
CA ASP A 327 -17.89 -4.33 -1.22
C ASP A 327 -19.40 -4.63 -1.38
N LEU A 328 -20.00 -5.41 -0.46
CA LEU A 328 -21.46 -5.58 -0.38
C LEU A 328 -22.17 -4.31 0.13
N ALA A 329 -21.66 -3.73 1.22
CA ALA A 329 -22.17 -2.47 1.78
C ALA A 329 -22.09 -1.33 0.76
N ALA A 330 -21.04 -1.30 -0.08
CA ALA A 330 -20.91 -0.34 -1.18
C ALA A 330 -22.03 -0.46 -2.25
N LEU A 331 -22.73 -1.60 -2.30
CA LEU A 331 -23.90 -1.81 -3.16
C LEU A 331 -25.23 -1.75 -2.38
N GLY A 332 -25.21 -1.33 -1.12
CA GLY A 332 -26.39 -1.29 -0.25
C GLY A 332 -26.87 -2.67 0.23
N ILE A 333 -26.03 -3.70 0.14
CA ILE A 333 -26.35 -5.06 0.57
C ILE A 333 -25.75 -5.28 1.96
N ASN A 334 -26.59 -5.45 2.97
CA ASN A 334 -26.15 -5.82 4.32
C ASN A 334 -26.39 -7.31 4.55
N LEU A 335 -25.33 -8.05 4.90
CA LEU A 335 -25.50 -9.41 5.41
C LEU A 335 -26.02 -9.30 6.84
N ASN A 336 -27.21 -9.86 7.13
CA ASN A 336 -27.79 -9.93 8.48
C ASN A 336 -27.03 -10.88 9.43
N ASN A 337 -25.75 -11.13 9.16
CA ASN A 337 -24.92 -12.03 9.95
C ASN A 337 -24.17 -11.18 10.97
N GLY A 338 -24.60 -11.22 12.24
CA GLY A 338 -24.02 -10.48 13.37
C GLY A 338 -22.59 -10.90 13.76
N GLY A 339 -21.67 -10.94 12.80
CA GLY A 339 -20.26 -11.29 12.99
C GLY A 339 -19.37 -10.09 13.34
N ASP A 340 -18.15 -10.41 13.79
CA ASP A 340 -17.11 -9.46 14.23
C ASP A 340 -16.70 -8.39 13.18
N SER A 341 -17.08 -8.57 11.92
CA SER A 341 -16.78 -7.60 10.86
C SER A 341 -17.45 -6.25 11.06
N GLY A 342 -18.61 -6.20 11.73
CA GLY A 342 -19.29 -4.94 12.08
C GLY A 342 -18.44 -4.01 12.96
N GLN A 343 -17.51 -4.55 13.75
CA GLN A 343 -16.60 -3.75 14.57
C GLN A 343 -15.41 -3.21 13.76
N LEU A 344 -15.02 -3.92 12.68
CA LEU A 344 -13.93 -3.56 11.75
C LEU A 344 -14.39 -2.60 10.64
N LEU A 345 -15.68 -2.61 10.27
CA LEU A 345 -16.30 -1.75 9.26
C LEU A 345 -16.64 -0.33 9.76
N LYS A 346 -15.68 0.33 10.42
CA LYS A 346 -15.78 1.77 10.74
C LYS A 346 -15.14 2.67 9.69
N ASP A 347 -14.32 2.09 8.81
CA ASP A 347 -13.70 2.78 7.69
C ASP A 347 -14.76 3.06 6.61
N LEU A 348 -15.01 4.33 6.25
CA LEU A 348 -15.96 4.70 5.19
C LEU A 348 -15.30 5.05 3.87
N ALA A 349 -13.97 5.14 3.81
CA ALA A 349 -13.23 5.58 2.64
C ALA A 349 -13.14 4.52 1.52
N TYR A 350 -13.73 3.34 1.74
CA TYR A 350 -13.96 2.35 0.69
C TYR A 350 -15.10 2.75 -0.25
N LEU A 351 -16.02 3.61 0.19
CA LEU A 351 -17.14 4.13 -0.60
C LEU A 351 -16.62 5.20 -1.57
N ARG A 352 -16.34 4.81 -2.81
CA ARG A 352 -15.95 5.76 -3.87
C ARG A 352 -17.20 6.43 -4.44
N ASN A 353 -17.13 7.74 -4.69
CA ASN A 353 -18.20 8.55 -5.31
C ASN A 353 -19.53 8.54 -4.55
N ARG A 354 -19.57 9.11 -3.32
CA ARG A 354 -20.83 9.38 -2.60
C ARG A 354 -21.78 10.35 -3.34
N SER A 355 -21.32 11.01 -4.40
CA SER A 355 -22.11 11.90 -5.25
C SER A 355 -23.25 11.22 -6.02
N LEU A 356 -23.47 9.90 -5.85
CA LEU A 356 -24.63 9.17 -6.38
C LEU A 356 -25.64 8.72 -5.30
N ILE A 357 -25.44 9.05 -4.01
CA ILE A 357 -26.32 8.62 -2.90
C ILE A 357 -26.80 9.81 -2.04
N ALA A 358 -26.82 11.01 -2.58
CA ALA A 358 -27.45 12.16 -1.93
C ALA A 358 -28.24 12.99 -2.95
N VAL A 359 -29.38 12.44 -3.36
CA VAL A 359 -30.54 13.23 -3.78
C VAL A 359 -31.76 12.54 -3.18
N ASP A 360 -32.16 12.98 -2.00
CA ASP A 360 -33.55 13.28 -1.63
C ASP A 360 -33.54 14.37 -0.55
#